data_AF-A0A3L7LR68-F1
#
_entry.id   AF-A0A3L7LR68-F1
#
_cell.length_a   1.000
_cell.length_b   1.000
_cell.length_c   1.000
_cell.angle_alpha   90.00
_cell.angle_beta   90.00
_cell.angle_gamma   90.00
#
_symmetry.space_group_name_H-M   'P 1'
#
loop_
_entity.id
_entity.type
_entity.pdbx_description
1 polymer ?
#
loop_
_entity_poly.entity_id
_entity_poly.type
_entity_poly.pdbx_seq_one_letter_code
_entity_poly.pdbx_strand_id
1 'polypeptide(L)'
;MSEFLPFSRPALGDAELAAVGDVLRSGWITTGLKCAQLEQAFCQLTGNRHAIAVSSATGGMHVTLMALGLGPGDEVITPSLT
;
A
#
# COMPACT_ATOMS: atom_id res chain seq x y z
N MET A 1 32.76 -13.22 -15.50
CA MET A 1 31.97 -13.57 -14.29
C MET A 1 30.52 -13.46 -14.68
N SER A 2 29.70 -14.49 -14.44
CA SER A 2 28.25 -14.38 -14.66
C SER A 2 27.66 -13.41 -13.64
N GLU A 3 26.69 -12.60 -14.06
CA GLU A 3 25.95 -11.70 -13.17
C GLU A 3 25.17 -12.51 -12.12
N PHE A 4 25.04 -11.99 -10.90
CA PHE A 4 24.25 -12.61 -9.84
C PHE A 4 22.75 -12.60 -10.20
N LEU A 5 22.10 -13.77 -10.16
CA LEU A 5 20.67 -13.93 -10.39
C LEU A 5 19.92 -13.91 -9.04
N PRO A 6 19.31 -12.78 -8.63
CA PRO A 6 18.53 -12.74 -7.39
C PRO A 6 17.18 -13.44 -7.55
N PHE A 7 16.58 -13.83 -6.43
CA PHE A 7 15.25 -14.45 -6.37
C PHE A 7 14.12 -13.53 -6.85
N SER A 8 14.22 -12.21 -6.58
CA SER A 8 13.23 -11.22 -7.01
C SER A 8 13.91 -9.91 -7.37
N ARG A 9 13.39 -9.24 -8.41
CA ARG A 9 13.74 -7.86 -8.79
C ARG A 9 12.43 -7.10 -9.01
N PRO A 10 12.27 -5.87 -8.47
CA PRO A 10 11.11 -5.06 -8.78
C PRO A 10 11.11 -4.68 -10.26
N ALA A 11 9.95 -4.75 -10.91
CA ALA A 11 9.77 -4.29 -12.27
C ALA A 11 9.58 -2.77 -12.27
N LEU A 12 10.67 -2.02 -12.45
CA LEU A 12 10.67 -0.56 -12.55
C LEU A 12 11.07 -0.16 -13.97
N GLY A 13 10.36 0.80 -14.55
CA GLY A 13 10.66 1.35 -15.87
C GLY A 13 10.35 2.84 -15.97
N ASP A 14 10.24 3.33 -17.20
CA ASP A 14 10.05 4.76 -17.49
C ASP A 14 8.72 5.31 -16.95
N ALA A 15 7.70 4.46 -16.84
CA ALA A 15 6.40 4.85 -16.30
C ALA A 15 6.48 5.27 -14.82
N GLU A 16 7.20 4.49 -14.00
CA GLU A 16 7.39 4.80 -12.58
C GLU A 16 8.24 6.06 -12.40
N LEU A 17 9.29 6.23 -13.22
CA LEU A 17 10.14 7.43 -13.20
C LEU A 17 9.35 8.69 -13.59
N ALA A 18 8.52 8.61 -14.62
CA ALA A 18 7.65 9.71 -15.02
C ALA A 18 6.64 10.07 -13.91
N ALA A 19 6.00 9.07 -13.30
CA ALA A 19 5.03 9.28 -12.23
C ALA A 19 5.65 9.98 -11.00
N VAL A 20 6.86 9.57 -10.59
CA VAL A 20 7.59 10.25 -9.50
C VAL A 20 7.99 11.67 -9.92
N GLY A 21 8.49 11.85 -11.15
CA GLY A 21 8.85 13.15 -11.68
C GLY A 21 7.69 14.15 -11.64
N ASP A 22 6.48 13.71 -12.01
CA ASP A 22 5.28 14.54 -11.97
C ASP A 22 4.91 14.96 -10.54
N VAL A 23 5.02 14.06 -9.57
CA VAL A 23 4.78 14.39 -8.15
C VAL A 23 5.79 15.41 -7.65
N LEU A 24 7.08 15.21 -7.93
CA LEU A 24 8.14 16.14 -7.52
C LEU A 24 7.94 17.53 -8.14
N ARG A 25 7.60 17.61 -9.43
CA ARG A 25 7.31 18.89 -10.11
C ARG A 25 6.05 19.58 -9.60
N SER A 26 5.08 18.82 -9.09
CA SER A 26 3.84 19.38 -8.54
C SER A 26 4.04 20.14 -7.22
N GLY A 27 5.15 19.90 -6.51
CA GLY A 27 5.42 20.48 -5.18
C GLY A 27 4.65 19.82 -4.02
N TRP A 28 3.72 18.89 -4.30
CA TRP A 28 2.98 18.15 -3.27
C TRP A 28 3.48 16.71 -3.18
N ILE A 29 4.39 16.45 -2.25
CA ILE A 29 5.13 15.17 -2.16
C ILE A 29 4.60 14.16 -1.12
N THR A 30 3.63 14.57 -0.29
CA THR A 30 3.00 13.71 0.72
C THR A 30 1.57 13.34 0.31
N THR A 31 0.80 12.73 1.22
CA THR A 31 -0.60 12.35 1.02
C THR A 31 -1.39 13.48 0.35
N GLY A 32 -2.02 13.17 -0.79
CA GLY A 32 -2.68 14.14 -1.65
C GLY A 32 -3.38 13.46 -2.82
N LEU A 33 -3.46 14.15 -3.95
CA LEU A 33 -4.23 13.70 -5.12
C LEU A 33 -3.87 12.29 -5.60
N LYS A 34 -2.58 11.92 -5.60
CA LYS A 34 -2.13 10.58 -6.02
C LYS A 34 -2.62 9.46 -5.10
N CYS A 35 -2.72 9.71 -3.78
CA CYS A 35 -3.31 8.75 -2.84
C CYS A 35 -4.80 8.57 -3.09
N ALA A 36 -5.55 9.67 -3.31
CA ALA A 36 -6.98 9.59 -3.61
C ALA A 36 -7.25 8.84 -4.93
N GLN A 37 -6.39 9.03 -5.94
CA GLN A 37 -6.46 8.29 -7.21
C GLN A 37 -6.18 6.79 -7.00
N LEU A 38 -5.20 6.44 -6.16
CA LEU A 38 -4.92 5.05 -5.80
C LEU A 38 -6.12 4.39 -5.12
N GLU A 39 -6.73 5.07 -4.15
CA GLU A 39 -7.92 4.59 -3.43
C GLU A 39 -9.09 4.35 -4.40
N GLN A 40 -9.36 5.31 -5.29
CA GLN A 40 -10.39 5.16 -6.30
C GLN A 40 -10.11 3.99 -7.27
N ALA A 41 -8.86 3.85 -7.71
CA ALA A 41 -8.44 2.75 -8.57
C ALA A 41 -8.59 1.39 -7.87
N PHE A 42 -8.29 1.31 -6.57
CA PHE A 42 -8.50 0.09 -5.77
C PHE A 42 -9.99 -0.28 -5.63
N CYS A 43 -10.87 0.71 -5.44
CA CYS A 43 -12.31 0.47 -5.46
C CYS A 43 -12.78 -0.07 -6.83
N GLN A 44 -12.29 0.50 -7.93
CA GLN A 44 -12.60 0.02 -9.28
C GLN A 44 -12.10 -1.40 -9.53
N LEU A 45 -10.87 -1.70 -9.07
CA LEU A 45 -10.27 -3.03 -9.19
C LEU A 45 -11.06 -4.10 -8.43
N THR A 46 -11.51 -3.79 -7.22
CA THR A 46 -12.11 -4.78 -6.30
C THR A 46 -13.63 -4.81 -6.32
N GLY A 47 -14.28 -3.77 -6.83
CA GLY A 47 -15.74 -3.58 -6.74
C GLY A 47 -16.23 -3.10 -5.36
N ASN A 48 -15.33 -2.87 -4.39
CA ASN A 48 -15.70 -2.34 -3.08
C ASN A 48 -16.03 -0.84 -3.13
N ARG A 49 -16.81 -0.38 -2.15
CA ARG A 49 -17.23 1.02 -2.06
C ARG A 49 -16.12 1.97 -1.58
N HIS A 50 -15.20 1.47 -0.77
CA HIS A 50 -14.17 2.27 -0.10
C HIS A 50 -12.81 1.56 -0.08
N ALA A 51 -11.75 2.36 -0.12
CA ALA A 51 -10.36 1.96 0.08
C ALA A 51 -9.62 3.09 0.80
N ILE A 52 -8.60 2.76 1.59
CA ILE A 52 -7.78 3.72 2.34
C ILE A 52 -6.31 3.38 2.09
N ALA A 53 -5.56 4.31 1.53
CA ALA A 53 -4.12 4.14 1.33
C ALA A 53 -3.38 4.31 2.67
N VAL A 54 -2.50 3.36 2.99
CA VAL A 54 -1.69 3.34 4.20
C VAL A 54 -0.23 3.06 3.88
N SER A 55 0.67 3.33 4.82
CA SER A 55 2.12 3.19 4.61
C SER A 55 2.60 1.75 4.41
N SER A 56 1.85 0.75 4.88
CA SER A 56 2.15 -0.67 4.72
C SER A 56 0.93 -1.52 5.07
N ALA A 57 0.91 -2.79 4.63
CA ALA A 57 -0.12 -3.75 5.03
C ALA A 57 -0.17 -3.95 6.56
N THR A 58 0.98 -3.96 7.24
CA THR A 58 1.05 -4.00 8.72
C THR A 58 0.36 -2.80 9.35
N GLY A 59 0.59 -1.59 8.83
CA GLY A 59 -0.11 -0.38 9.26
C GLY A 59 -1.63 -0.48 9.04
N GLY A 60 -2.05 -1.04 7.91
CA GLY A 60 -3.45 -1.32 7.61
C GLY A 60 -4.10 -2.29 8.61
N MET A 61 -3.43 -3.40 8.93
CA MET A 61 -3.92 -4.36 9.92
C MET A 61 -4.05 -3.71 11.30
N HIS A 62 -3.05 -2.94 11.72
CA HIS A 62 -3.06 -2.24 13.01
C HIS A 62 -4.27 -1.31 13.15
N VAL A 63 -4.51 -0.42 12.17
CA VAL A 63 -5.64 0.52 12.24
C VAL A 63 -7.00 -0.19 12.08
N THR A 64 -7.04 -1.31 11.35
CA THR A 64 -8.26 -2.12 11.21
C THR A 64 -8.68 -2.73 12.54
N LEU A 65 -7.74 -3.40 13.24
CA LEU A 65 -8.02 -3.99 14.55
C LEU A 65 -8.32 -2.92 15.61
N MET A 66 -7.63 -1.78 15.55
CA MET A 66 -7.91 -0.63 16.42
C MET A 66 -9.31 -0.05 16.17
N ALA A 67 -9.74 0.08 14.92
CA ALA A 67 -11.06 0.60 14.57
C ALA A 67 -12.21 -0.34 15.02
N LEU A 68 -11.94 -1.65 15.12
CA LEU A 68 -12.88 -2.63 15.70
C LEU A 68 -12.95 -2.55 17.23
N GLY A 69 -12.07 -1.78 17.88
CA GLY A 69 -12.07 -1.57 19.33
C GLY A 69 -11.49 -2.74 20.14
N LEU A 70 -10.68 -3.60 19.52
CA LEU A 70 -10.06 -4.74 20.21
C LEU A 70 -9.10 -4.28 21.31
N GLY A 71 -9.12 -4.99 22.43
CA GLY A 71 -8.35 -4.67 23.62
C GLY A 71 -7.98 -5.89 24.46
N PRO A 72 -7.50 -5.67 25.70
CA PRO A 72 -7.10 -6.75 26.59
C PRO A 72 -8.25 -7.71 26.89
N GLY A 73 -8.01 -9.00 26.67
CA GLY A 73 -9.00 -10.06 26.88
C GLY A 73 -9.75 -10.50 25.62
N ASP A 74 -9.64 -9.75 24.52
CA ASP A 74 -10.20 -10.16 23.23
C ASP A 74 -9.30 -11.19 22.53
N GLU A 75 -9.92 -12.09 21.76
CA GLU A 75 -9.23 -13.11 20.99
C GLU A 75 -9.25 -12.80 19.49
N VAL A 76 -8.15 -13.07 18.80
CA VAL A 76 -8.01 -12.93 17.35
C VAL A 76 -7.42 -14.21 16.77
N ILE A 77 -8.23 -14.94 15.99
CA ILE A 77 -7.80 -16.18 15.34
C ILE A 77 -6.92 -15.85 14.13
N THR A 78 -5.73 -16.46 14.06
CA THR A 78 -4.77 -16.31 12.96
C THR A 78 -3.95 -17.60 12.79
N PRO A 79 -3.47 -17.93 11.59
CA PRO A 79 -2.46 -18.99 11.44
C PRO A 79 -1.14 -18.60 12.13
N SER A 80 -0.35 -19.61 12.50
CA SER A 80 1.02 -19.41 13.03
C SER A 80 2.05 -19.11 11.95
N LEU A 81 1.78 -19.47 10.69
CA LEU A 81 2.67 -19.26 9.55
C LEU A 81 1.95 -18.44 8.48
N THR A 82 2.56 -17.32 8.10
CA THR A 82 2.11 -16.41 7.04
C THR A 82 2.84 -16.67 5.74
#